data_AF-A0A7J4WXJ9-F1
#
_entry.id   AF-A0A7J4WXJ9-F1
#
_cell.length_a   1.000
_cell.length_b   1.000
_cell.length_c   1.000
_cell.angle_alpha   90.00
_cell.angle_beta   90.00
_cell.angle_gamma   90.00
#
_symmetry.space_group_name_H-M   'P 1'
#
loop_
_entity.id
_entity.type
_entity.pdbx_description
1 polymer ?
#
loop_
_entity_poly.entity_id
_entity_poly.type
_entity_poly.pdbx_seq_one_letter_code
_entity_poly.pdbx_strand_id
1 'polypeptide(L)'
;GEGSHGSILNGNYPPNRLSSAWKPTAWYKLWPKPGSPEFARNAWFALSAEERDACSERTPAYLAWAKRDDLTAPAVYLKARTWTDLPDHLAATQEPARVVAKPCGKLWMGRRLEALLSDPTGPFFITAFDERRIATGAISREALIWEKRREHGWPLVVKMQDRALRGEPFVTSADLLPLVAGFVGVKPDSDLFAAWRRLHERRGWMFIDGRCEWNYFPPVDPAEPDLDAAVEAALQHFKISLSEGRIHDAA
;
A
#
# COMPACT_ATOMS: atom_id res chain seq x y z
N GLY A 1 -29.54 -70.55 6.66
CA GLY A 1 -28.91 -69.34 6.12
C GLY A 1 -29.42 -68.19 6.95
N GLU A 2 -28.58 -67.52 7.75
CA GLU A 2 -27.51 -66.60 7.29
C GLU A 2 -28.09 -65.56 6.32
N GLY A 3 -28.04 -64.25 6.52
CA GLY A 3 -27.51 -63.33 7.54
C GLY A 3 -28.10 -61.96 7.15
N SER A 4 -28.60 -61.16 8.10
CA SER A 4 -27.86 -60.13 8.84
C SER A 4 -27.61 -58.83 8.07
N HIS A 5 -27.94 -57.71 8.75
CA HIS A 5 -27.69 -56.29 8.47
C HIS A 5 -28.58 -55.64 7.39
N GLY A 6 -29.29 -54.55 7.65
CA GLY A 6 -29.28 -53.64 8.78
C GLY A 6 -29.83 -52.30 8.30
N SER A 7 -30.90 -51.84 8.94
CA SER A 7 -31.45 -50.50 8.81
C SER A 7 -30.36 -49.44 8.99
N ILE A 8 -30.18 -48.51 8.04
CA ILE A 8 -29.37 -47.31 8.24
C ILE A 8 -30.23 -46.07 7.94
N LEU A 9 -30.87 -45.63 9.01
CA LEU A 9 -30.90 -44.25 9.52
C LEU A 9 -31.23 -43.13 8.52
N ASN A 10 -32.45 -42.62 8.67
CA ASN A 10 -32.77 -41.20 8.59
C ASN A 10 -31.73 -40.38 9.38
N GLY A 11 -30.68 -39.96 8.67
CA GLY A 11 -29.69 -39.00 9.14
C GLY A 11 -30.27 -37.60 9.07
N ASN A 12 -31.02 -37.25 10.12
CA ASN A 12 -31.35 -35.88 10.50
C ASN A 12 -30.05 -35.08 10.66
N TYR A 13 -29.57 -34.43 9.60
CA TYR A 13 -28.52 -33.42 9.75
C TYR A 13 -29.15 -32.23 10.49
N PRO A 14 -28.62 -31.83 11.65
CA PRO A 14 -29.08 -30.59 12.26
C PRO A 14 -28.84 -29.44 11.28
N PRO A 15 -29.72 -28.41 11.23
CA PRO A 15 -29.40 -27.18 10.53
C PRO A 15 -28.21 -26.56 11.27
N ASN A 16 -27.00 -26.89 10.84
CA ASN A 16 -25.81 -26.46 11.56
C ASN A 16 -25.71 -24.96 11.41
N ARG A 17 -25.91 -24.31 12.56
CA ARG A 17 -25.90 -22.88 12.80
C ARG A 17 -24.45 -22.39 12.69
N LEU A 18 -23.90 -22.44 11.48
CA LEU A 18 -22.72 -21.71 11.01
C LEU A 18 -23.08 -21.04 9.67
N SER A 19 -24.23 -20.37 9.66
CA SER A 19 -24.57 -19.34 8.69
C SER A 19 -23.73 -18.09 8.95
N SER A 20 -22.42 -18.18 8.76
CA SER A 20 -21.54 -17.02 8.60
C SER A 20 -20.19 -17.49 8.04
N ALA A 21 -19.94 -17.14 6.77
CA ALA A 21 -18.63 -16.97 6.11
C ALA A 21 -18.43 -17.67 4.75
N TRP A 22 -19.50 -18.04 4.02
CA TRP A 22 -19.42 -17.96 2.56
C TRP A 22 -20.23 -16.77 2.06
N LYS A 23 -19.56 -15.62 2.00
CA LYS A 23 -19.95 -14.57 1.07
C LYS A 23 -19.27 -14.95 -0.25
N PRO A 24 -19.92 -14.85 -1.43
CA PRO A 24 -19.21 -14.92 -2.70
C PRO A 24 -18.13 -13.84 -2.66
N THR A 25 -16.91 -14.24 -2.34
CA THR A 25 -15.79 -13.36 -2.03
C THR A 25 -15.38 -12.62 -3.29
N ALA A 26 -14.57 -11.57 -3.13
CA ALA A 26 -13.86 -10.90 -4.22
C ALA A 26 -13.23 -11.92 -5.20
N TRP A 27 -12.79 -13.08 -4.69
CA TRP A 27 -12.30 -14.22 -5.45
C TRP A 27 -13.26 -14.68 -6.57
N TYR A 28 -14.53 -15.00 -6.30
CA TYR A 28 -15.46 -15.50 -7.32
C TYR A 28 -15.72 -14.46 -8.43
N LYS A 29 -15.63 -13.17 -8.08
CA LYS A 29 -15.80 -12.05 -9.01
C LYS A 29 -14.61 -11.85 -9.94
N LEU A 30 -13.48 -12.52 -9.71
CA LEU A 30 -12.32 -12.46 -10.61
C LEU A 30 -12.58 -13.17 -11.94
N TRP A 31 -13.53 -14.09 -11.99
CA TRP A 31 -13.80 -14.88 -13.18
C TRP A 31 -14.58 -14.09 -14.24
N PRO A 32 -14.14 -14.09 -15.50
CA PRO A 32 -14.87 -13.43 -16.58
C PRO A 32 -16.18 -14.14 -16.93
N LYS A 33 -16.28 -15.46 -16.67
CA LYS A 33 -17.46 -16.29 -16.91
C LYS A 33 -17.65 -17.29 -15.75
N PRO A 34 -18.17 -16.84 -14.59
CA PRO A 34 -18.08 -17.60 -13.34
C PRO A 34 -19.11 -18.75 -13.21
N GLY A 35 -20.13 -18.84 -14.07
CA GLY A 35 -21.13 -19.91 -14.01
C GLY A 35 -21.98 -19.86 -12.73
N SER A 36 -22.35 -21.03 -12.19
CA SER A 36 -23.21 -21.14 -11.00
C SER A 36 -22.42 -20.96 -9.69
N PRO A 37 -22.81 -19.97 -8.84
CA PRO A 37 -22.19 -19.76 -7.54
C PRO A 37 -22.34 -20.96 -6.60
N GLU A 38 -23.45 -21.70 -6.69
CA GLU A 38 -23.73 -22.85 -5.82
C GLU A 38 -22.77 -24.01 -6.08
N PHE A 39 -22.43 -24.27 -7.34
CA PHE A 39 -21.43 -25.30 -7.67
C PHE A 39 -20.04 -24.90 -7.20
N ALA A 40 -19.68 -23.62 -7.32
CA ALA A 40 -18.41 -23.11 -6.82
C ALA A 40 -18.34 -23.18 -5.28
N ARG A 41 -19.45 -22.87 -4.59
CA ARG A 41 -19.57 -23.04 -3.13
C ARG A 41 -19.28 -24.47 -2.71
N ASN A 42 -19.96 -25.42 -3.33
CA ASN A 42 -19.86 -26.83 -2.96
C ASN A 42 -18.43 -27.34 -3.21
N ALA A 43 -17.82 -26.95 -4.32
CA ALA A 43 -16.41 -27.27 -4.60
C ALA A 43 -15.46 -26.61 -3.60
N TRP A 44 -15.71 -25.37 -3.19
CA TRP A 44 -14.90 -24.63 -2.22
C TRP A 44 -14.89 -25.30 -0.84
N PHE A 45 -16.05 -25.74 -0.35
CA PHE A 45 -16.14 -26.43 0.93
C PHE A 45 -15.66 -27.89 0.90
N ALA A 46 -15.44 -28.45 -0.29
CA ALA A 46 -14.80 -29.75 -0.45
C ALA A 46 -13.26 -29.69 -0.32
N LEU A 47 -12.67 -28.48 -0.34
CA LEU A 47 -11.24 -28.27 -0.12
C LEU A 47 -10.92 -28.17 1.39
N SER A 48 -9.73 -28.65 1.75
CA SER A 48 -9.13 -28.40 3.07
C SER A 48 -8.87 -26.90 3.31
N ALA A 49 -8.50 -26.53 4.54
CA ALA A 49 -8.13 -25.14 4.84
C ALA A 49 -6.87 -24.72 4.05
N GLU A 50 -5.84 -25.55 4.05
CA GLU A 50 -4.58 -25.31 3.34
C GLU A 50 -4.78 -25.19 1.82
N GLU A 51 -5.60 -26.05 1.23
CA GLU A 51 -5.93 -25.96 -0.20
C GLU A 51 -6.71 -24.68 -0.54
N ARG A 52 -7.58 -24.21 0.37
CA ARG A 52 -8.30 -22.93 0.17
C ARG A 52 -7.35 -21.74 0.22
N ASP A 53 -6.36 -21.76 1.10
CA ASP A 53 -5.35 -20.71 1.20
C ASP A 53 -4.46 -20.69 -0.05
N ALA A 54 -3.90 -21.84 -0.43
CA ALA A 54 -3.08 -21.97 -1.64
C ALA A 54 -3.85 -21.60 -2.92
N CYS A 55 -5.11 -22.02 -3.03
CA CYS A 55 -5.99 -21.63 -4.13
C CYS A 55 -6.21 -20.11 -4.16
N SER A 56 -6.51 -19.49 -3.02
CA SER A 56 -6.77 -18.05 -2.92
C SER A 56 -5.57 -17.23 -3.40
N GLU A 57 -4.37 -17.65 -2.99
CA GLU A 57 -3.12 -16.96 -3.32
C GLU A 57 -2.76 -17.07 -4.81
N ARG A 58 -2.89 -18.26 -5.40
CA ARG A 58 -2.45 -18.53 -6.77
C ARG A 58 -3.48 -18.17 -7.86
N THR A 59 -4.74 -17.98 -7.48
CA THR A 59 -5.84 -17.68 -8.42
C THR A 59 -5.60 -16.42 -9.29
N PRO A 60 -5.22 -15.25 -8.73
CA PRO A 60 -5.07 -14.04 -9.55
C PRO A 60 -4.01 -14.21 -10.65
N ALA A 61 -2.86 -14.81 -10.29
CA ALA A 61 -1.79 -15.10 -11.24
C ALA A 61 -2.23 -16.13 -12.30
N TYR A 62 -2.95 -17.17 -11.91
CA TYR A 62 -3.49 -18.15 -12.85
C TYR A 62 -4.45 -17.52 -13.86
N LEU A 63 -5.38 -16.66 -13.39
CA LEU A 63 -6.35 -15.99 -14.27
C LEU A 63 -5.69 -15.01 -15.24
N ALA A 64 -4.55 -14.42 -14.86
CA ALA A 64 -3.77 -13.55 -15.73
C ALA A 64 -2.92 -14.33 -16.75
N TRP A 65 -2.42 -15.51 -16.37
CA TRP A 65 -1.59 -16.38 -17.22
C TRP A 65 -2.41 -17.15 -18.26
N ALA A 66 -3.56 -17.70 -17.86
CA ALA A 66 -4.37 -18.55 -18.74
C ALA A 66 -5.07 -17.73 -19.83
N LYS A 67 -5.14 -18.26 -21.05
CA LYS A 67 -5.90 -17.63 -22.13
C LYS A 67 -7.39 -17.64 -21.79
N ARG A 68 -8.09 -16.57 -22.17
CA ARG A 68 -9.51 -16.37 -21.82
C ARG A 68 -10.43 -17.51 -22.25
N ASP A 69 -10.14 -18.17 -23.37
CA ASP A 69 -10.94 -19.28 -23.90
C ASP A 69 -10.62 -20.62 -23.22
N ASP A 70 -9.46 -20.73 -22.57
CA ASP A 70 -9.03 -21.92 -21.82
C ASP A 70 -9.49 -21.86 -20.34
N LEU A 71 -10.03 -20.71 -19.89
CA LEU A 71 -10.53 -20.54 -18.54
C LEU A 71 -11.79 -21.37 -18.30
N THR A 72 -11.68 -22.33 -17.38
CA THR A 72 -12.82 -23.12 -16.92
C THR A 72 -13.63 -22.40 -15.84
N ALA A 73 -14.87 -22.84 -15.64
CA ALA A 73 -15.70 -22.32 -14.56
C ALA A 73 -15.03 -22.53 -13.18
N PRO A 74 -15.21 -21.62 -12.21
CA PRO A 74 -14.64 -21.71 -10.87
C PRO A 74 -14.84 -23.08 -10.20
N ALA A 75 -16.02 -23.69 -10.36
CA ALA A 75 -16.30 -25.01 -9.78
C ALA A 75 -15.42 -26.11 -10.38
N VAL A 76 -15.07 -26.01 -11.67
CA VAL A 76 -14.18 -26.96 -12.36
C VAL A 76 -12.74 -26.72 -11.94
N TYR A 77 -12.31 -25.46 -11.96
CA TYR A 77 -11.01 -25.01 -11.45
C TYR A 77 -10.73 -25.53 -10.02
N LEU A 78 -11.71 -25.38 -9.12
CA LEU A 78 -11.60 -25.82 -7.73
C LEU A 78 -11.49 -27.34 -7.61
N LYS A 79 -12.33 -28.09 -8.32
CA LYS A 79 -12.33 -29.56 -8.28
C LYS A 79 -11.04 -30.15 -8.85
N ALA A 80 -10.53 -29.56 -9.92
CA ALA A 80 -9.32 -30.01 -10.61
C ALA A 80 -8.03 -29.50 -9.94
N ARG A 81 -8.12 -28.59 -8.96
CA ARG A 81 -6.96 -27.97 -8.29
C ARG A 81 -6.02 -27.24 -9.23
N THR A 82 -6.53 -26.65 -10.31
CA THR A 82 -5.74 -26.15 -11.44
C THR A 82 -4.73 -25.05 -11.07
N TRP A 83 -4.81 -24.44 -9.88
CA TRP A 83 -3.78 -23.55 -9.36
C TRP A 83 -2.41 -24.24 -9.13
N THR A 84 -2.37 -25.56 -9.01
CA THR A 84 -1.12 -26.33 -8.89
C THR A 84 -0.33 -26.36 -10.19
N ASP A 85 -1.00 -26.15 -11.33
CA ASP A 85 -0.39 -26.22 -12.66
C ASP A 85 0.30 -24.90 -13.05
N LEU A 86 0.12 -23.85 -12.24
CA LEU A 86 0.78 -22.56 -12.42
C LEU A 86 2.29 -22.71 -12.15
N PRO A 87 3.17 -22.41 -13.13
CA PRO A 87 4.60 -22.42 -12.91
C PRO A 87 5.00 -21.52 -11.74
N ASP A 88 5.92 -21.98 -10.88
CA ASP A 88 6.25 -21.27 -9.63
C ASP A 88 6.78 -19.85 -9.85
N HIS A 89 7.47 -19.59 -10.97
CA HIS A 89 7.93 -18.25 -11.35
C HIS A 89 6.78 -17.28 -11.68
N LEU A 90 5.59 -17.80 -12.03
CA LEU A 90 4.36 -17.04 -12.24
C LEU A 90 3.48 -17.02 -10.98
N ALA A 91 3.68 -17.97 -10.06
CA ALA A 91 3.02 -18.02 -8.77
C ALA A 91 3.59 -16.99 -7.76
N ALA A 92 4.64 -16.23 -8.15
CA ALA A 92 5.12 -15.11 -7.37
C ALA A 92 3.95 -14.17 -7.04
N THR A 93 3.63 -14.10 -5.75
CA THR A 93 2.48 -13.41 -5.17
C THR A 93 2.34 -12.02 -5.81
N GLN A 94 1.24 -11.76 -6.52
CA GLN A 94 0.90 -10.39 -6.92
C GLN A 94 0.74 -9.59 -5.62
N GLU A 95 1.75 -8.79 -5.28
CA GLU A 95 1.66 -7.87 -4.16
C GLU A 95 0.39 -7.03 -4.34
N PRO A 96 -0.40 -6.81 -3.28
CA PRO A 96 -1.65 -6.09 -3.39
C PRO A 96 -1.37 -4.71 -4.01
N ALA A 97 -1.94 -4.46 -5.20
CA ALA A 97 -1.72 -3.22 -5.95
C ALA A 97 -2.02 -1.94 -5.13
N ARG A 98 -2.76 -2.07 -4.02
CA ARG A 98 -3.06 -1.00 -3.07
C ARG A 98 -2.93 -1.51 -1.64
N VAL A 99 -2.21 -0.78 -0.80
CA VAL A 99 -1.97 -1.09 0.61
C VAL A 99 -2.23 0.12 1.50
N VAL A 100 -2.58 -0.12 2.76
CA VAL A 100 -2.69 0.94 3.77
C VAL A 100 -1.30 1.32 4.25
N ALA A 101 -0.91 2.56 4.03
CA ALA A 101 0.33 3.13 4.55
C ALA A 101 0.07 3.78 5.91
N LYS A 102 0.57 3.16 6.99
CA LYS A 102 0.45 3.68 8.36
C LYS A 102 1.14 5.05 8.48
N PRO A 103 0.51 6.06 9.11
CA PRO A 103 1.14 7.36 9.36
C PRO A 103 2.53 7.22 9.95
N CYS A 104 3.47 8.02 9.44
CA CYS A 104 4.90 8.00 9.78
C CYS A 104 5.66 6.68 9.49
N GLY A 105 4.99 5.61 9.05
CA GLY A 105 5.65 4.35 8.68
C GLY A 105 6.40 4.42 7.35
N LYS A 106 7.22 3.40 7.06
CA LYS A 106 8.12 3.35 5.88
C LYS A 106 7.45 3.73 4.56
N LEU A 107 6.36 3.06 4.21
CA LEU A 107 5.62 3.34 2.96
C LEU A 107 4.99 4.74 2.94
N TRP A 108 4.46 5.20 4.07
CA TRP A 108 3.87 6.53 4.17
C TRP A 108 4.95 7.60 3.98
N MET A 109 6.13 7.40 4.58
CA MET A 109 7.22 8.35 4.46
C MET A 109 7.88 8.29 3.08
N GLY A 110 8.06 7.12 2.48
CA GLY A 110 8.53 6.99 1.10
C GLY A 110 7.63 7.70 0.10
N ARG A 111 6.31 7.49 0.18
CA ARG A 111 5.33 8.18 -0.69
C ARG A 111 5.34 9.69 -0.48
N ARG A 112 5.54 10.14 0.76
CA ARG A 112 5.64 11.57 1.08
C ARG A 112 6.93 12.20 0.53
N LEU A 113 8.08 11.53 0.65
CA LEU A 113 9.34 11.99 0.04
C LEU A 113 9.26 11.99 -1.49
N GLU A 114 8.66 10.97 -2.10
CA GLU A 114 8.41 10.93 -3.55
C GLU A 114 7.63 12.17 -4.01
N ALA A 115 6.56 12.51 -3.30
CA ALA A 115 5.77 13.69 -3.61
C ALA A 115 6.58 14.98 -3.46
N LEU A 116 7.35 15.12 -2.37
CA LEU A 116 8.19 16.30 -2.12
C LEU A 116 9.31 16.48 -3.15
N LEU A 117 9.86 15.38 -3.66
CA LEU A 117 10.87 15.36 -4.72
C LEU A 117 10.32 15.79 -6.09
N SER A 118 9.00 15.82 -6.25
CA SER A 118 8.32 16.31 -7.45
C SER A 118 8.09 17.83 -7.36
N ASP A 119 7.91 18.47 -8.52
CA ASP A 119 7.59 19.90 -8.57
C ASP A 119 6.31 20.23 -7.80
N PRO A 120 6.25 21.38 -7.11
CA PRO A 120 5.04 21.81 -6.43
C PRO A 120 3.94 22.12 -7.45
N THR A 121 2.83 21.39 -7.37
CA THR A 121 1.68 21.52 -8.28
C THR A 121 0.48 22.20 -7.64
N GLY A 122 0.50 22.41 -6.33
CA GLY A 122 -0.65 22.97 -5.62
C GLY A 122 -0.81 24.48 -5.85
N PRO A 123 -2.01 24.93 -6.20
CA PRO A 123 -2.28 26.36 -6.37
C PRO A 123 -2.29 27.06 -5.02
N PHE A 124 -1.83 28.30 -5.01
CA PHE A 124 -2.04 29.23 -3.89
C PHE A 124 -2.37 30.61 -4.42
N PHE A 125 -3.09 31.38 -3.59
CA PHE A 125 -3.52 32.73 -3.92
C PHE A 125 -3.03 33.68 -2.84
N ILE A 126 -2.64 34.88 -3.26
CA ILE A 126 -2.35 35.99 -2.34
C ILE A 126 -3.69 36.65 -2.02
N THR A 127 -4.11 36.56 -0.76
CA THR A 127 -5.39 37.09 -0.30
C THR A 127 -5.29 38.57 0.06
N ALA A 128 -6.42 39.25 0.25
CA ALA A 128 -6.43 40.63 0.75
C ALA A 128 -5.77 40.76 2.14
N PHE A 129 -5.87 39.73 2.98
CA PHE A 129 -5.16 39.67 4.26
C PHE A 129 -3.64 39.60 4.06
N ASP A 130 -3.18 38.81 3.08
CA ASP A 130 -1.77 38.70 2.76
C ASP A 130 -1.20 40.02 2.20
N GLU A 131 -1.94 40.69 1.30
CA GLU A 131 -1.56 42.03 0.81
C GLU A 131 -1.46 43.05 1.95
N ARG A 132 -2.36 42.98 2.93
CA ARG A 132 -2.26 43.82 4.14
C ARG A 132 -0.99 43.52 4.94
N ARG A 133 -0.64 42.24 5.14
CA ARG A 133 0.62 41.85 5.84
C ARG A 133 1.85 42.39 5.12
N ILE A 134 1.85 42.36 3.78
CA ILE A 134 2.94 42.92 2.96
C ILE A 134 2.99 44.44 3.14
N ALA A 135 1.86 45.13 3.03
CA ALA A 135 1.79 46.58 3.13
C ALA A 135 2.22 47.12 4.50
N THR A 136 1.97 46.38 5.58
CA THR A 136 2.42 46.74 6.93
C THR A 136 3.87 46.35 7.22
N GLY A 137 4.58 45.74 6.26
CA GLY A 137 5.94 45.23 6.46
C GLY A 137 6.02 44.02 7.41
N ALA A 138 4.91 43.35 7.70
CA ALA A 138 4.87 42.20 8.60
C ALA A 138 5.46 40.94 7.95
N ILE A 139 5.49 40.88 6.61
CA ILE A 139 6.13 39.82 5.83
C ILE A 139 6.54 40.39 4.47
N SER A 140 7.65 39.94 3.90
CA SER A 140 7.98 40.25 2.51
C SER A 140 7.13 39.41 1.54
N ARG A 141 6.98 39.84 0.29
CA ARG A 141 6.24 39.08 -0.71
C ARG A 141 6.91 37.72 -1.00
N GLU A 142 8.23 37.68 -0.99
CA GLU A 142 9.04 36.48 -1.20
C GLU A 142 8.83 35.48 -0.06
N ALA A 143 8.88 35.95 1.20
CA ALA A 143 8.64 35.13 2.38
C ALA A 143 7.20 34.58 2.40
N LEU A 144 6.22 35.38 1.96
CA LEU A 144 4.84 34.92 1.82
C LEU A 144 4.70 33.84 0.75
N ILE A 145 5.29 34.04 -0.43
CA ILE A 145 5.26 33.03 -1.51
C ILE A 145 5.91 31.73 -1.03
N TRP A 146 7.01 31.83 -0.28
CA TRP A 146 7.67 30.69 0.34
C TRP A 146 6.76 29.96 1.35
N GLU A 147 6.10 30.71 2.25
CA GLU A 147 5.12 30.19 3.22
C GLU A 147 3.97 29.46 2.51
N LYS A 148 3.33 30.11 1.53
CA LYS A 148 2.22 29.55 0.76
C LYS A 148 2.63 28.31 -0.03
N ARG A 149 3.82 28.31 -0.63
CA ARG A 149 4.35 27.16 -1.35
C ARG A 149 4.60 25.99 -0.40
N ARG A 150 5.16 26.24 0.78
CA ARG A 150 5.36 25.20 1.80
C ARG A 150 4.04 24.57 2.24
N GLU A 151 2.99 25.36 2.38
CA GLU A 151 1.68 24.92 2.87
C GLU A 151 0.81 24.26 1.78
N HIS A 152 0.88 24.74 0.54
CA HIS A 152 -0.04 24.31 -0.51
C HIS A 152 0.65 23.60 -1.68
N GLY A 153 1.96 23.77 -1.86
CA GLY A 153 2.69 23.34 -3.05
C GLY A 153 2.63 21.84 -3.32
N TRP A 154 2.43 21.01 -2.29
CA TRP A 154 2.35 19.56 -2.42
C TRP A 154 1.00 19.00 -1.92
N PRO A 155 -0.06 19.05 -2.75
CA PRO A 155 -1.41 18.62 -2.35
C PRO A 155 -1.48 17.19 -1.81
N LEU A 156 -0.65 16.27 -2.33
CA LEU A 156 -0.59 14.89 -1.81
C LEU A 156 -0.07 14.85 -0.38
N VAL A 157 0.99 15.61 -0.09
CA VAL A 157 1.59 15.68 1.26
C VAL A 157 0.60 16.30 2.24
N VAL A 158 -0.12 17.35 1.83
CA VAL A 158 -1.20 17.96 2.62
C VAL A 158 -2.32 16.96 2.88
N LYS A 159 -2.80 16.24 1.85
CA LYS A 159 -3.83 15.21 2.00
C LYS A 159 -3.41 14.07 2.93
N MET A 160 -2.17 13.60 2.81
CA MET A 160 -1.61 12.58 3.71
C MET A 160 -1.58 13.10 5.14
N GLN A 161 -1.26 14.38 5.31
CA GLN A 161 -1.19 15.03 6.60
C GLN A 161 -2.55 15.17 7.28
N ASP A 162 -3.55 15.63 6.53
CA ASP A 162 -4.93 15.80 7.00
C ASP A 162 -5.56 14.47 7.38
N ARG A 163 -5.34 13.41 6.59
CA ARG A 163 -5.83 12.06 6.92
C ARG A 163 -5.22 11.53 8.20
N ALA A 164 -3.90 11.70 8.37
CA ALA A 164 -3.23 11.30 9.60
C ALA A 164 -3.79 12.04 10.83
N LEU A 165 -4.06 13.35 10.72
CA LEU A 165 -4.68 14.16 11.78
C LEU A 165 -6.09 13.67 12.15
N ARG A 166 -6.85 13.18 11.18
CA ARG A 166 -8.21 12.64 11.37
C ARG A 166 -8.24 11.17 11.78
N GLY A 167 -7.09 10.51 11.93
CA GLY A 167 -7.00 9.07 12.17
C GLY A 167 -7.51 8.22 10.99
N GLU A 168 -7.59 8.79 9.79
CA GLU A 168 -8.07 8.09 8.60
C GLU A 168 -6.94 7.29 7.93
N PRO A 169 -7.24 6.10 7.36
CA PRO A 169 -6.26 5.36 6.58
C PRO A 169 -5.84 6.13 5.33
N PHE A 170 -4.57 6.03 4.97
CA PHE A 170 -4.04 6.46 3.69
C PHE A 170 -3.71 5.22 2.85
N VAL A 171 -4.49 4.98 1.79
CA VAL A 171 -4.27 3.85 0.86
C VAL A 171 -3.46 4.36 -0.33
N THR A 172 -2.38 3.66 -0.67
CA THR A 172 -1.50 3.99 -1.80
C THR A 172 -1.05 2.73 -2.54
N SER A 173 -0.37 2.88 -3.67
CA SER A 173 0.19 1.74 -4.42
C SER A 173 1.27 1.03 -3.62
N ALA A 174 1.43 -0.28 -3.84
CA ALA A 174 2.50 -1.09 -3.25
C ALA A 174 3.84 -0.95 -3.98
N ASP A 175 3.87 -0.26 -5.13
CA ASP A 175 5.05 0.05 -5.94
C ASP A 175 6.32 0.45 -5.14
N LEU A 176 6.16 1.21 -4.06
CA LEU A 176 7.28 1.68 -3.25
C LEU A 176 7.74 0.71 -2.16
N LEU A 177 7.02 -0.38 -1.89
CA LEU A 177 7.36 -1.31 -0.80
C LEU A 177 8.81 -1.83 -0.87
N PRO A 178 9.33 -2.26 -2.03
CA PRO A 178 10.73 -2.70 -2.14
C PRO A 178 11.71 -1.56 -1.83
N LEU A 179 11.44 -0.36 -2.33
CA LEU A 179 12.32 0.80 -2.21
C LEU A 179 12.39 1.36 -0.78
N VAL A 180 11.33 1.20 0.00
CA VAL A 180 11.25 1.70 1.39
C VAL A 180 11.59 0.64 2.42
N ALA A 181 11.84 -0.61 2.00
CA ALA A 181 12.14 -1.71 2.93
C ALA A 181 13.33 -1.38 3.85
N GLY A 182 14.36 -0.73 3.30
CA GLY A 182 15.56 -0.30 4.01
C GLY A 182 15.41 0.98 4.85
N PHE A 183 14.24 1.62 4.88
CA PHE A 183 14.05 2.82 5.69
C PHE A 183 14.22 2.50 7.19
N VAL A 184 14.87 3.42 7.91
CA VAL A 184 15.22 3.27 9.32
C VAL A 184 14.35 4.17 10.20
N GLY A 185 14.00 3.68 11.38
CA GLY A 185 13.24 4.45 12.37
C GLY A 185 14.13 5.47 13.06
N VAL A 186 13.68 6.73 13.10
CA VAL A 186 14.36 7.87 13.69
C VAL A 186 13.45 8.52 14.74
N LYS A 187 14.00 8.77 15.94
CA LYS A 187 13.26 9.40 17.04
C LYS A 187 13.22 10.93 16.89
N PRO A 188 12.11 11.61 17.26
CA PRO A 188 11.98 13.06 17.15
C PRO A 188 13.02 13.90 17.89
N ASP A 189 13.65 13.36 18.93
CA ASP A 189 14.65 14.02 19.78
C ASP A 189 16.10 13.77 19.32
N SER A 190 16.32 13.02 18.25
CA SER A 190 17.65 12.71 17.73
C SER A 190 18.23 13.79 16.81
N ASP A 191 19.56 13.89 16.77
CA ASP A 191 20.27 14.79 15.85
C ASP A 191 20.00 14.45 14.38
N LEU A 192 19.84 13.16 14.07
CA LEU A 192 19.46 12.71 12.73
C LEU A 192 18.07 13.24 12.34
N PHE A 193 17.10 13.25 13.25
CA PHE A 193 15.79 13.85 12.98
C PHE A 193 15.88 15.35 12.77
N ALA A 194 16.71 16.04 13.57
CA ALA A 194 16.98 17.46 13.39
C ALA A 194 17.65 17.75 12.02
N ALA A 195 18.54 16.89 11.53
CA ALA A 195 19.13 16.99 10.20
C ALA A 195 18.07 16.85 9.09
N TRP A 196 17.16 15.86 9.20
CA TRP A 196 16.02 15.73 8.29
C TRP A 196 15.10 16.95 8.32
N ARG A 197 14.88 17.55 9.50
CA ARG A 197 14.11 18.80 9.64
C ARG A 197 14.78 19.94 8.89
N ARG A 198 16.08 20.17 9.11
CA ARG A 198 16.86 21.21 8.42
C ARG A 198 16.86 21.02 6.90
N LEU A 199 16.96 19.78 6.42
CA LEU A 199 16.83 19.48 4.99
C LEU A 199 15.49 19.95 4.45
N HIS A 200 14.38 19.65 5.13
CA HIS A 200 13.05 20.07 4.68
C HIS A 200 12.90 21.60 4.70
N GLU A 201 13.41 22.26 5.74
CA GLU A 201 13.40 23.72 5.87
C GLU A 201 14.15 24.39 4.71
N ARG A 202 15.38 23.93 4.40
CA ARG A 202 16.17 24.45 3.26
C ARG A 202 15.45 24.29 1.91
N ARG A 203 14.59 23.28 1.79
CA ARG A 203 13.81 22.99 0.57
C ARG A 203 12.42 23.63 0.55
N GLY A 204 12.03 24.33 1.61
CA GLY A 204 10.69 24.91 1.73
C GLY A 204 9.61 23.83 1.84
N TRP A 205 9.96 22.64 2.32
CA TRP A 205 9.05 21.53 2.50
C TRP A 205 8.45 21.58 3.89
N MET A 206 7.15 21.26 3.99
CA MET A 206 6.53 21.00 5.30
C MET A 206 7.27 19.82 5.96
N PHE A 207 7.45 19.86 7.29
CA PHE A 207 8.02 18.75 8.05
C PHE A 207 6.96 18.07 8.95
N ILE A 208 7.23 16.85 9.42
CA ILE A 208 6.25 15.97 10.09
C ILE A 208 6.26 16.04 11.63
N ASP A 209 6.73 17.14 12.20
CA ASP A 209 7.01 17.24 13.64
C ASP A 209 5.86 16.87 14.57
N GLY A 210 6.22 16.22 15.68
CA GLY A 210 5.36 16.04 16.86
C GLY A 210 4.25 15.00 16.74
N ARG A 211 4.25 14.15 15.71
CA ARG A 211 3.14 13.20 15.46
C ARG A 211 3.37 11.79 15.97
N CYS A 212 4.58 11.29 15.83
CA CYS A 212 4.88 9.88 15.96
C CYS A 212 6.15 9.69 16.76
N GLU A 213 6.13 8.68 17.65
CA GLU A 213 7.31 8.25 18.42
C GLU A 213 8.46 7.83 17.49
N TRP A 214 8.12 7.28 16.33
CA TRP A 214 9.07 6.84 15.32
C TRP A 214 8.69 7.36 13.94
N ASN A 215 9.68 7.88 13.21
CA ASN A 215 9.54 8.38 11.86
C ASN A 215 10.55 7.66 10.95
N TYR A 216 10.14 7.21 9.78
CA TYR A 216 10.98 6.34 8.96
C TYR A 216 11.60 7.08 7.78
N PHE A 217 12.92 7.13 7.69
CA PHE A 217 13.62 7.84 6.61
C PHE A 217 14.57 6.92 5.84
N PRO A 218 15.08 7.34 4.67
CA PRO A 218 16.21 6.70 4.02
C PRO A 218 17.36 6.45 5.02
N PRO A 219 18.06 5.31 4.90
CA PRO A 219 19.11 4.94 5.84
C PRO A 219 20.25 5.96 5.83
N VAL A 220 20.63 6.40 7.02
CA VAL A 220 21.78 7.27 7.30
C VAL A 220 22.44 6.72 8.56
N ASP A 221 23.76 6.58 8.56
CA ASP A 221 24.50 6.23 9.77
C ASP A 221 24.47 7.45 10.72
N PRO A 222 23.90 7.33 11.94
CA PRO A 222 23.87 8.42 12.90
C PRO A 222 25.27 8.86 13.39
N ALA A 223 26.31 8.06 13.15
CA ALA A 223 27.69 8.40 13.47
C ALA A 223 28.39 9.26 12.41
N GLU A 224 27.72 9.59 11.30
CA GLU A 224 28.27 10.48 10.27
C GLU A 224 28.62 11.86 10.85
N PRO A 225 29.83 12.39 10.58
CA PRO A 225 30.27 13.67 11.15
C PRO A 225 29.47 14.86 10.60
N ASP A 226 28.96 14.75 9.37
CA ASP A 226 28.09 15.73 8.75
C ASP A 226 26.75 15.09 8.39
N LEU A 227 25.84 15.08 9.37
CA LEU A 227 24.48 14.57 9.19
C LEU A 227 23.70 15.35 8.12
N ASP A 228 23.99 16.63 7.89
CA ASP A 228 23.28 17.43 6.88
C ASP A 228 23.65 17.00 5.46
N ALA A 229 24.93 16.70 5.22
CA ALA A 229 25.38 16.10 3.97
C ALA A 229 24.87 14.66 3.81
N ALA A 230 24.86 13.87 4.90
CA ALA A 230 24.44 12.47 4.87
C ALA A 230 22.94 12.32 4.53
N VAL A 231 22.05 13.13 5.14
CA VAL A 231 20.61 13.09 4.79
C VAL A 231 20.33 13.54 3.36
N GLU A 232 21.13 14.48 2.83
CA GLU A 232 21.03 14.90 1.43
C GLU A 232 21.43 13.76 0.49
N ALA A 233 22.57 13.10 0.76
CA ALA A 233 23.03 11.96 -0.01
C ALA A 233 22.01 10.80 0.01
N ALA A 234 21.45 10.48 1.18
CA ALA A 234 20.43 9.45 1.32
C ALA A 234 19.14 9.78 0.56
N LEU A 235 18.73 11.04 0.55
CA LEU A 235 17.57 11.49 -0.24
C LEU A 235 17.85 11.42 -1.76
N GLN A 236 19.05 11.78 -2.21
CA GLN A 236 19.43 11.63 -3.62
C GLN A 236 19.48 10.17 -4.05
N HIS A 237 20.02 9.28 -3.21
CA HIS A 237 20.00 7.85 -3.47
C HIS A 237 18.55 7.34 -3.64
N PHE A 238 17.65 7.71 -2.72
CA PHE A 238 16.24 7.36 -2.86
C PHE A 238 15.60 7.91 -4.15
N LYS A 239 15.93 9.15 -4.54
CA LYS A 239 15.48 9.75 -5.81
C LYS A 239 15.96 8.95 -7.02
N ILE A 240 17.21 8.50 -7.04
CA ILE A 240 17.77 7.67 -8.11
C ILE A 240 17.01 6.33 -8.17
N SER A 241 16.82 5.65 -7.04
CA SER A 241 16.09 4.38 -7.00
C SER A 241 14.63 4.50 -7.47
N LEU A 242 13.97 5.64 -7.21
CA LEU A 242 12.64 5.92 -7.77
C LEU A 242 12.65 6.00 -9.30
N SER A 243 13.71 6.54 -9.89
CA SER A 243 13.83 6.63 -11.35
C SER A 243 14.17 5.29 -11.99
N GLU A 244 15.04 4.49 -11.37
CA GLU A 244 15.42 3.16 -11.84
C GLU A 244 14.26 2.17 -11.77
N GLY A 245 13.50 2.16 -10.66
CA GLY A 245 12.32 1.32 -10.51
C GLY A 245 11.27 1.55 -11.60
N ARG A 246 11.08 2.81 -12.02
CA ARG A 246 10.12 3.17 -13.08
C ARG A 246 10.57 2.76 -14.49
N ILE A 247 11.87 2.60 -14.73
CA ILE A 247 12.40 2.14 -16.02
C ILE A 247 12.18 0.63 -16.16
N HIS A 248 12.27 -0.13 -15.07
CA HIS A 248 12.05 -1.57 -15.08
C HIS A 248 10.56 -1.97 -15.22
N ASP A 249 9.61 -1.11 -14.84
CA ASP A 249 8.16 -1.36 -15.00
C ASP A 249 7.64 -1.10 -16.43
N ALA A 250 8.46 -0.50 -17.31
CA ALA A 250 8.10 -0.11 -18.67
C ALA A 250 8.66 -1.04 -19.77
N ALA A 251 9.30 -2.15 -19.39
CA ALA A 251 9.96 -3.10 -20.27
C ALA A 251 9.23 -4.45 -20.34
#